data_AF-A0A4W3GRP7-F1
#
_entry.id   AF-A0A4W3GRP7-F1
#
_cell.length_a   1.000
_cell.length_b   1.000
_cell.length_c   1.000
_cell.angle_alpha   90.00
_cell.angle_beta   90.00
_cell.angle_gamma   90.00
#
_symmetry.space_group_name_H-M   'P 1'
#
loop_
_entity.id
_entity.type
_entity.pdbx_description
1 polymer ?
#
loop_
_entity_poly.entity_id
_entity_poly.type
_entity_poly.pdbx_seq_one_letter_code
_entity_poly.pdbx_strand_id
1 'polypeptide(L)'
;MLRRVFLSLSIPGSAVCAFYMEDIATAFRGRFQEQRPGDAAWIPVPEDRVPTPRPGSCAGQGEAAGYSCSSHFPDETLSFIKSHPLLLGAVPSVLETPWFTTIGVR
;
A
#
# COMPACT_ATOMS: atom_id res chain seq x y z
N MET A 1 -5.69 -14.47 7.03
CA MET A 1 -6.19 -13.16 7.47
C MET A 1 -5.21 -12.60 8.49
N LEU A 2 -4.83 -11.33 8.34
CA LEU A 2 -3.93 -10.62 9.24
C LEU A 2 -4.76 -9.93 10.34
N ARG A 3 -4.39 -10.10 11.61
CA ARG A 3 -5.01 -9.39 12.74
C ARG A 3 -4.00 -8.41 13.33
N ARG A 4 -4.41 -7.16 13.55
CA ARG A 4 -3.56 -6.11 14.11
C ARG A 4 -4.29 -5.36 15.21
N VAL A 5 -3.53 -5.00 16.24
CA VAL A 5 -3.98 -4.14 17.35
C VAL A 5 -3.60 -2.69 17.01
N PHE A 6 -4.57 -1.80 17.10
CA PHE A 6 -4.41 -0.36 16.96
C PHE A 6 -4.66 0.30 18.32
N LEU A 7 -3.84 1.29 18.67
CA LEU A 7 -3.91 1.99 19.96
C LEU A 7 -4.20 3.47 19.73
N SER A 8 -5.07 4.04 20.55
CA SER A 8 -5.32 5.48 20.62
C SER A 8 -4.75 6.04 21.92
N LEU A 9 -3.96 7.11 21.79
CA LEU A 9 -3.35 7.82 22.93
C LEU A 9 -4.10 9.11 23.30
N SER A 10 -4.97 9.62 22.42
CA SER A 10 -5.75 10.85 22.70
C SER A 10 -6.95 10.54 23.60
N ILE A 11 -7.65 9.45 23.32
CA ILE A 11 -8.65 8.83 24.21
C ILE A 11 -8.16 7.41 24.44
N PRO A 12 -7.87 6.99 25.69
CA PRO A 12 -7.35 5.65 25.95
C PRO A 12 -8.26 4.59 25.35
N GLY A 13 -7.71 3.80 24.44
CA GLY A 13 -8.48 2.75 23.79
C GLY A 13 -7.64 1.92 22.85
N SER A 14 -8.14 0.73 22.55
CA SER A 14 -7.56 -0.18 21.59
C SER A 14 -8.61 -0.76 20.66
N ALA A 15 -8.21 -1.16 19.47
CA ALA A 15 -9.05 -1.84 18.51
C ALA A 15 -8.29 -3.01 17.90
N VAL A 16 -8.98 -4.13 17.69
CA VAL A 16 -8.47 -5.26 16.91
C VAL A 16 -9.18 -5.25 15.57
N CYS A 17 -8.43 -5.02 14.50
CA CYS A 17 -8.94 -5.14 13.13
C CYS A 17 -8.34 -6.37 12.46
N ALA A 18 -9.12 -6.97 11.56
CA ALA A 18 -8.69 -8.08 10.74
C ALA A 18 -8.75 -7.71 9.25
N PHE A 19 -7.83 -8.23 8.45
CA PHE A 19 -7.66 -7.91 7.03
C PHE A 19 -7.48 -9.20 6.23
N TYR A 20 -8.17 -9.35 5.09
CA TYR A 20 -7.88 -10.44 4.17
C TYR A 20 -6.52 -10.21 3.49
N MET A 21 -5.76 -11.29 3.30
CA MET A 21 -4.46 -11.17 2.60
C MET A 21 -4.65 -10.80 1.13
N GLU A 22 -5.81 -11.16 0.55
CA GLU A 22 -6.20 -10.80 -0.81
C GLU A 22 -6.44 -9.29 -0.95
N ASP A 23 -7.11 -8.66 0.01
CA ASP A 23 -7.31 -7.20 0.03
C ASP A 23 -5.97 -6.46 0.16
N ILE A 24 -5.06 -6.98 0.99
CA ILE A 24 -3.69 -6.45 1.10
C ILE A 24 -2.97 -6.56 -0.24
N ALA A 25 -2.99 -7.73 -0.88
CA ALA A 25 -2.35 -7.93 -2.18
C ALA A 25 -2.98 -7.06 -3.28
N THR A 26 -4.29 -6.83 -3.23
CA THR A 26 -5.02 -5.94 -4.15
C THR A 26 -4.64 -4.48 -3.94
N ALA A 27 -4.49 -4.04 -2.70
CA ALA A 27 -4.00 -2.69 -2.40
C ALA A 27 -2.62 -2.43 -3.01
N PHE A 28 -1.72 -3.42 -2.99
CA PHE A 28 -0.40 -3.33 -3.64
C PHE A 28 -0.45 -3.23 -5.18
N ARG A 29 -1.59 -3.56 -5.80
CA ARG A 29 -1.84 -3.35 -7.24
C ARG A 29 -2.54 -2.01 -7.54
N GLY A 30 -2.81 -1.22 -6.51
CA GLY A 30 -3.45 0.08 -6.64
C GLY A 30 -2.59 1.12 -7.37
N ARG A 31 -3.15 2.32 -7.57
CA ARG A 31 -2.45 3.45 -8.18
C ARG A 31 -1.45 4.03 -7.19
N PHE A 32 -0.30 4.47 -7.68
CA PHE A 32 0.67 5.20 -6.87
C PHE A 32 0.16 6.59 -6.51
N GLN A 33 0.66 7.15 -5.42
CA GLN A 33 0.43 8.55 -5.05
C GLN A 33 1.69 9.38 -5.22
N GLU A 34 1.51 10.62 -5.64
CA GLU A 34 2.54 11.66 -5.65
C GLU A 34 2.08 12.87 -4.85
N GLN A 35 3.05 13.53 -4.21
CA GLN A 35 2.87 14.87 -3.66
C GLN A 35 3.73 15.82 -4.49
N ARG A 36 3.10 16.78 -5.15
CA ARG A 36 3.83 17.77 -5.94
C ARG A 36 4.52 18.77 -5.01
N PRO A 37 5.69 19.31 -5.39
CA PRO A 37 6.37 20.32 -4.58
C PRO A 37 5.46 21.51 -4.29
N GLY A 38 5.27 21.84 -3.01
CA GLY A 38 4.41 22.93 -2.58
C GLY A 38 2.93 22.57 -2.40
N ASP A 39 2.50 21.40 -2.87
CA ASP A 39 1.13 20.92 -2.66
C ASP A 39 1.03 20.15 -1.35
N ALA A 40 -0.02 20.44 -0.56
CA ALA A 40 -0.33 19.65 0.64
C ALA A 40 -1.03 18.32 0.28
N ALA A 41 -1.63 18.23 -0.91
CA ALA A 41 -2.46 17.11 -1.32
C ALA A 41 -1.62 15.98 -1.95
N TRP A 42 -1.98 14.74 -1.60
CA TRP A 42 -1.49 13.53 -2.26
C TRP A 42 -2.49 13.13 -3.35
N ILE A 43 -2.03 13.08 -4.59
CA ILE A 43 -2.87 12.79 -5.75
C ILE A 43 -2.43 11.48 -6.43
N PRO A 44 -3.32 10.77 -7.13
CA PRO A 44 -2.92 9.60 -7.89
C PRO A 44 -1.99 9.96 -9.04
N VAL A 45 -0.92 9.18 -9.20
CA VAL A 45 -0.10 9.18 -10.40
C VAL A 45 -0.94 8.62 -11.57
N PRO A 46 -1.00 9.30 -12.71
CA PRO A 46 -1.61 8.76 -13.92
C PRO A 46 -0.96 7.44 -14.35
N GLU A 47 -1.78 6.47 -14.77
CA GLU A 47 -1.34 5.10 -15.05
C GLU A 47 -0.37 5.02 -16.25
N ASP A 48 -0.51 5.92 -17.22
CA ASP A 48 0.36 6.07 -18.38
C ASP A 48 1.78 6.54 -18.03
N ARG A 49 1.99 7.08 -16.82
CA ARG A 49 3.32 7.41 -16.31
C ARG A 49 3.93 6.31 -15.43
N VAL A 50 3.24 5.18 -15.24
CA VAL A 50 3.77 4.05 -14.47
C VAL A 50 4.63 3.21 -15.42
N PRO A 51 5.94 3.03 -15.13
CA PRO A 51 6.83 2.30 -16.03
C PRO A 51 6.52 0.80 -16.06
N THR A 52 7.03 0.11 -17.08
CA THR A 52 6.94 -1.36 -17.24
C THR A 52 8.34 -1.99 -17.06
N PRO A 53 8.50 -3.08 -16.29
CA PRO A 53 7.45 -3.80 -15.54
C PRO A 53 6.90 -2.94 -14.39
N ARG A 54 5.63 -3.13 -14.02
CA ARG A 54 5.01 -2.34 -12.94
C ARG A 54 5.88 -2.37 -11.68
N PRO A 55 6.27 -1.22 -11.12
CA PRO A 55 7.08 -1.19 -9.91
C PRO A 55 6.41 -1.95 -8.76
N GLY A 56 7.19 -2.76 -8.04
CA GLY A 56 6.69 -3.66 -6.99
C GLY A 56 6.39 -5.09 -7.47
N SER A 57 6.45 -5.36 -8.78
CA SER A 57 6.34 -6.73 -9.32
C SER A 57 7.58 -7.57 -9.00
N CYS A 58 7.38 -8.86 -8.77
CA CYS A 58 8.46 -9.81 -8.57
C CYS A 58 9.10 -10.22 -9.91
N ALA A 59 10.43 -10.23 -9.99
CA ALA A 59 11.15 -10.75 -11.15
C ALA A 59 10.77 -12.22 -11.42
N GLY A 60 10.58 -12.58 -12.69
CA GLY A 60 10.20 -13.93 -13.12
C GLY A 60 8.71 -14.21 -13.02
N GLN A 61 7.87 -13.22 -12.71
CA GLN A 61 6.43 -13.38 -12.56
C GLN A 61 5.63 -12.33 -13.35
N GLY A 62 4.49 -12.75 -13.93
CA GLY A 62 3.55 -11.85 -14.59
C GLY A 62 4.21 -10.98 -15.66
N GLU A 63 3.97 -9.67 -15.59
CA GLU A 63 4.56 -8.67 -16.49
C GLU A 63 6.09 -8.58 -16.39
N ALA A 64 6.67 -9.02 -15.26
CA ALA A 64 8.11 -9.06 -15.02
C ALA A 64 8.73 -10.43 -15.33
N ALA A 65 8.02 -11.33 -16.02
CA ALA A 65 8.53 -12.67 -16.37
C ALA A 65 9.81 -12.65 -17.21
N GLY A 66 10.05 -11.56 -17.97
CA GLY A 66 11.28 -11.37 -18.75
C GLY A 66 12.54 -11.08 -17.92
N TYR A 67 12.40 -10.81 -16.62
CA TYR A 67 13.52 -10.48 -15.72
C TYR A 67 13.83 -11.64 -14.80
N SER A 68 15.07 -12.11 -14.78
CA SER A 68 15.51 -13.21 -13.90
C SER A 68 15.80 -12.80 -12.46
N CYS A 69 16.10 -11.52 -12.22
CA CYS A 69 16.44 -10.96 -10.92
C CYS A 69 16.01 -9.49 -10.84
N SER A 70 15.70 -8.99 -9.64
CA SER A 70 15.32 -7.59 -9.42
C SER A 70 16.46 -6.60 -9.75
N SER A 71 17.71 -7.04 -9.72
CA SER A 71 18.86 -6.23 -10.14
C SER A 71 18.90 -5.96 -11.65
N HIS A 72 18.09 -6.66 -12.44
CA HIS A 72 17.98 -6.46 -13.89
C HIS A 72 16.80 -5.55 -14.28
N PHE A 73 16.06 -5.00 -13.32
CA PHE A 73 14.99 -4.05 -13.64
C PHE A 73 15.54 -2.74 -14.22
N PRO A 74 14.81 -2.09 -15.14
CA PRO A 74 15.21 -0.79 -15.69
C PRO A 74 15.33 0.28 -14.60
N ASP A 75 16.30 1.18 -14.74
CA ASP A 75 16.53 2.29 -13.79
C ASP A 75 15.29 3.15 -13.57
N GLU A 76 14.45 3.31 -14.60
CA GLU A 76 13.19 4.05 -14.50
C GLU A 76 12.21 3.39 -13.52
N THR A 77 12.08 2.05 -13.56
CA THR A 77 11.24 1.29 -12.61
C THR A 77 11.76 1.44 -11.18
N LEU A 78 13.08 1.34 -11.00
CA LEU A 78 13.73 1.45 -9.69
C LEU A 78 13.67 2.88 -9.13
N SER A 79 13.84 3.89 -9.98
CA SER A 79 13.74 5.30 -9.60
C SER A 79 12.31 5.69 -9.28
N PHE A 80 11.33 5.18 -10.04
CA PHE A 80 9.92 5.45 -9.81
C PHE A 80 9.47 4.96 -8.43
N ILE A 81 9.75 3.70 -8.05
CA ILE A 81 9.30 3.16 -6.75
C ILE A 81 9.99 3.86 -5.57
N LYS A 82 11.22 4.34 -5.78
CA LYS A 82 11.96 5.11 -4.78
C LYS A 82 11.30 6.48 -4.52
N SER A 83 10.74 7.11 -5.54
CA SER A 83 10.05 8.41 -5.41
C SER A 83 8.56 8.28 -5.10
N HIS A 84 7.93 7.15 -5.43
CA HIS A 84 6.50 6.89 -5.24
C HIS A 84 6.25 5.62 -4.42
N PRO A 85 6.64 5.56 -3.14
CA PRO A 85 6.46 4.37 -2.30
C PRO A 85 5.01 4.19 -1.80
N LEU A 86 4.18 5.23 -1.89
CA LEU A 86 2.81 5.22 -1.37
C LEU A 86 1.80 4.87 -2.46
N LEU A 87 0.77 4.14 -2.07
CA LEU A 87 -0.34 3.72 -2.92
C LEU A 87 -1.62 4.42 -2.47
N LEU A 88 -2.52 4.65 -3.42
CA LEU A 88 -3.81 5.27 -3.19
C LEU A 88 -4.75 4.27 -2.53
N GLY A 89 -5.35 4.71 -1.43
CA GLY A 89 -6.37 3.97 -0.70
C GLY A 89 -5.82 3.23 0.52
N ALA A 90 -6.72 2.84 1.41
CA ALA A 90 -6.41 2.03 2.58
C ALA A 90 -6.88 0.59 2.36
N VAL A 91 -6.20 -0.38 2.98
CA VAL A 91 -6.68 -1.76 3.00
C VAL A 91 -7.97 -1.80 3.85
N PRO A 92 -9.10 -2.26 3.31
CA PRO A 92 -10.32 -2.39 4.10
C PRO A 92 -10.15 -3.47 5.16
N SER A 93 -10.71 -3.22 6.35
CA SER A 93 -10.86 -4.29 7.34
C SER A 93 -12.05 -5.17 6.95
N VAL A 94 -12.03 -6.43 7.40
CA VAL A 94 -12.96 -7.47 6.93
C VAL A 94 -14.45 -7.15 7.14
N LEU A 95 -14.78 -6.38 8.17
CA LEU A 95 -16.16 -5.93 8.43
C LEU A 95 -16.33 -4.42 8.22
N GLU A 96 -15.30 -3.76 7.67
CA GLU A 96 -15.13 -2.30 7.68
C GLU A 96 -15.22 -1.66 9.07
N THR A 97 -15.18 -2.48 10.13
CA THR A 97 -15.20 -2.10 11.54
C THR A 97 -14.23 -2.99 12.33
N PRO A 98 -13.76 -2.55 13.51
CA PRO A 98 -13.00 -3.40 14.41
C PRO A 98 -13.81 -4.62 14.86
N TRP A 99 -13.15 -5.74 15.07
CA TRP A 99 -13.75 -6.93 15.68
C TRP A 99 -13.93 -6.78 17.18
N PHE A 100 -12.97 -6.10 17.82
CA PHE A 100 -12.99 -5.79 19.23
C PHE A 100 -12.54 -4.35 19.41
N THR A 101 -13.20 -3.65 20.32
CA THR A 101 -12.78 -2.34 20.80
C THR A 101 -12.74 -2.36 22.32
N THR A 102 -11.73 -1.73 22.89
CA THR A 102 -11.72 -1.35 24.30
C THR A 102 -11.60 0.16 24.34
N ILE A 103 -12.50 0.80 25.08
CA ILE A 103 -12.47 2.25 25.28
C ILE A 103 -12.40 2.44 26.78
N GLY A 104 -11.34 3.09 27.25
CA GLY A 104 -11.15 3.37 28.66
C GLY A 104 -12.08 4.50 29.10
N VAL A 105 -13.31 4.14 29.48
CA VAL A 105 -14.18 5.01 30.28
C VAL A 105 -14.18 4.49 31.71
N ARG A 106 -13.13 4.87 32.44
CA ARG A 106 -12.83 4.57 33.86
C ARG A 106 -12.64 3.10 34.23
#